data_AF-A0A4R7FJ93-F1
#
_entry.id   AF-A0A4R7FJ93-F1
#
_cell.length_a   1.000
_cell.length_b   1.000
_cell.length_c   1.000
_cell.angle_alpha   90.00
_cell.angle_beta   90.00
_cell.angle_gamma   90.00
#
_symmetry.space_group_name_H-M   'P 1'
#
loop_
_entity.id
_entity.type
_entity.pdbx_description
1 polymer ?
#
loop_
_entity_poly.entity_id
_entity_poly.type
_entity_poly.pdbx_seq_one_letter_code
_entity_poly.pdbx_strand_id
1 'polypeptide(L)'
;MLRSEFDQHPLWQRINQIHSLVDDVRNQEQPTDLPAIERIELYVRRVEGYRRIAGEATFFTNSMLESANSALADAVNGLTNRLTYGATGGYIEAAAIAAENVLNVLGPWPRPTPKAFAESTSALFEELLETQRRNIDALTDRHAGLLAQVDEISAVAQARHDSEQSQLDVLVAEARDVAATVDNEKARIDKIAQSGSEMVESVRASSKEAYETWLKEQAARFKADFEPLSKEISQSLETARTKLEQLKQTEEQYANLAAVAAGQTLANHFQDEAKFNRWAGFIAYSLGFLFLVGAAVPLVYLLFDPSLDRSGTIEWGRIVVRAVLAVVAGSAATVVIRLGARLLGDAGQSKRMELELRAFDPFMSSMTDRDAVDAARVDLVDRTFGRSAGTTAAEEKGEVLPVGTFTQIIAAVAKLLGR
;
A
#
# COMPACT_ATOMS: atom_id res chain seq x y z
N MET A 1 -79.44 -71.91 -53.27
CA MET A 1 -78.29 -71.58 -54.14
C MET A 1 -77.68 -72.87 -54.70
N LEU A 2 -76.96 -72.86 -55.84
CA LEU A 2 -76.22 -74.04 -56.30
C LEU A 2 -75.02 -74.30 -55.37
N ARG A 3 -74.61 -75.57 -55.20
CA ARG A 3 -73.47 -75.91 -54.33
C ARG A 3 -72.17 -75.20 -54.75
N SER A 4 -71.94 -75.07 -56.06
CA SER A 4 -70.78 -74.34 -56.60
C SER A 4 -70.77 -72.86 -56.23
N GLU A 5 -71.94 -72.20 -56.26
CA GLU A 5 -72.10 -70.80 -55.88
C GLU A 5 -71.88 -70.62 -54.37
N PHE A 6 -72.37 -71.56 -53.56
CA PHE A 6 -72.15 -71.57 -52.12
C PHE A 6 -70.66 -71.72 -51.79
N ASP A 7 -69.97 -72.73 -52.37
CA ASP A 7 -68.55 -73.01 -52.07
C ASP A 7 -67.59 -71.92 -52.58
N GLN A 8 -67.97 -71.19 -53.63
CA GLN A 8 -67.19 -70.08 -54.19
C GLN A 8 -67.49 -68.72 -53.54
N HIS A 9 -68.41 -68.66 -52.58
CA HIS A 9 -68.77 -67.40 -51.92
C HIS A 9 -67.55 -66.78 -51.19
N PRO A 10 -67.32 -65.45 -51.29
CA PRO A 10 -66.17 -64.76 -50.66
C PRO A 10 -66.03 -64.97 -49.15
N LEU A 11 -67.13 -65.25 -48.45
CA LEU A 11 -67.15 -65.60 -47.03
C LEU A 11 -66.07 -66.63 -46.65
N TRP A 12 -65.88 -67.68 -47.45
CA TRP A 12 -64.95 -68.75 -47.09
C TRP A 12 -63.49 -68.33 -47.20
N GLN A 13 -63.17 -67.45 -48.16
CA GLN A 13 -61.84 -66.84 -48.24
C GLN A 13 -61.59 -65.93 -47.03
N ARG A 14 -62.62 -65.20 -46.58
CA ARG A 14 -62.54 -64.35 -45.39
C ARG A 14 -62.29 -65.17 -44.12
N ILE A 15 -62.93 -66.32 -43.97
CA ILE A 15 -62.67 -67.24 -42.84
C ILE A 15 -61.20 -67.70 -42.84
N ASN A 16 -60.67 -68.10 -44.01
CA ASN A 16 -59.26 -68.48 -44.12
C ASN A 16 -58.32 -67.30 -43.79
N GLN A 17 -58.68 -66.09 -44.20
CA GLN A 17 -57.92 -64.88 -43.85
C GLN A 17 -57.91 -64.65 -42.34
N ILE A 18 -59.05 -64.82 -41.65
CA ILE A 18 -59.11 -64.69 -40.19
C ILE A 18 -58.22 -65.72 -39.51
N HIS A 19 -58.24 -66.99 -39.95
CA HIS A 19 -57.37 -68.03 -39.40
C HIS A 19 -55.88 -67.64 -39.52
N SER A 20 -55.44 -67.20 -40.71
CA SER A 20 -54.07 -66.74 -40.93
C SER A 20 -53.70 -65.55 -40.03
N LEU A 21 -54.58 -64.56 -39.92
CA LEU A 21 -54.33 -63.38 -39.07
C LEU A 21 -54.30 -63.74 -37.59
N VAL A 22 -55.14 -64.69 -37.15
CA VAL A 22 -55.11 -65.20 -35.78
C VAL A 22 -53.78 -65.90 -35.49
N ASP A 23 -53.30 -66.74 -36.40
CA ASP A 23 -52.00 -67.41 -36.25
C ASP A 23 -50.85 -66.38 -36.18
N ASP A 24 -50.88 -65.35 -37.02
CA ASP A 24 -49.90 -64.25 -36.98
C ASP A 24 -49.93 -63.49 -35.65
N VAL A 25 -51.12 -63.18 -35.12
CA VAL A 25 -51.25 -62.51 -33.80
C VAL A 25 -50.76 -63.42 -32.69
N ARG A 26 -51.10 -64.72 -32.73
CA ARG A 26 -50.66 -65.74 -31.76
C ARG A 26 -49.13 -65.85 -31.74
N ASN A 27 -48.47 -65.77 -32.88
CA ASN A 27 -47.00 -65.81 -33.02
C ASN A 27 -46.28 -64.58 -32.42
N GLN A 28 -46.99 -63.48 -32.14
CA GLN A 28 -46.41 -62.33 -31.44
C GLN A 28 -46.35 -62.53 -29.91
N GLU A 29 -46.78 -63.69 -29.40
CA GLU A 29 -46.66 -64.15 -28.01
C GLU A 29 -47.15 -63.17 -26.94
N GLN A 30 -48.28 -62.50 -27.16
CA GLN A 30 -48.89 -61.64 -26.15
C GLN A 30 -49.96 -62.38 -25.33
N PRO A 31 -49.71 -62.69 -24.04
CA PRO A 31 -50.62 -63.51 -23.24
C PRO A 31 -52.00 -62.89 -23.06
N THR A 32 -52.10 -61.57 -23.11
CA THR A 32 -53.36 -60.81 -22.95
C THR A 32 -54.34 -61.02 -24.09
N ASP A 33 -53.86 -61.42 -25.28
CA ASP A 33 -54.69 -61.53 -26.48
C ASP A 33 -55.32 -62.92 -26.63
N LEU A 34 -54.78 -63.92 -25.92
CA LEU A 34 -55.19 -65.33 -26.05
C LEU A 34 -56.70 -65.56 -25.84
N PRO A 35 -57.37 -64.99 -24.81
CA PRO A 35 -58.80 -65.22 -24.60
C PRO A 35 -59.66 -64.66 -25.75
N ALA A 36 -59.28 -63.52 -26.31
CA ALA A 36 -59.99 -62.90 -27.43
C ALA A 36 -59.75 -63.69 -28.73
N ILE A 37 -58.53 -64.17 -28.95
CA ILE A 37 -58.17 -65.07 -30.06
C ILE A 37 -59.02 -66.35 -30.03
N GLU A 38 -59.11 -67.01 -28.88
CA GLU A 38 -59.90 -68.24 -28.72
C GLU A 38 -61.39 -68.01 -29.01
N ARG A 39 -61.94 -66.86 -28.59
CA ARG A 39 -63.32 -66.46 -28.93
C ARG A 39 -63.51 -66.25 -30.43
N ILE A 40 -62.59 -65.56 -31.10
CA ILE A 40 -62.63 -65.35 -32.56
C ILE A 40 -62.63 -66.71 -33.27
N GLU A 41 -61.69 -67.59 -32.94
CA GLU A 41 -61.58 -68.93 -33.54
C GLU A 41 -62.86 -69.75 -33.32
N LEU A 42 -63.43 -69.73 -32.12
CA LEU A 42 -64.67 -70.43 -31.80
C LEU A 42 -65.82 -70.01 -32.74
N TYR A 43 -66.05 -68.71 -32.88
CA TYR A 43 -67.15 -68.19 -33.70
C TYR A 43 -66.90 -68.38 -35.19
N VAL A 44 -65.67 -68.20 -35.66
CA VAL A 44 -65.29 -68.43 -37.06
C VAL A 44 -65.44 -69.90 -37.43
N ARG A 45 -64.98 -70.82 -36.57
CA ARG A 45 -65.15 -72.27 -36.76
C ARG A 45 -66.62 -72.67 -36.74
N ARG A 46 -67.46 -72.00 -35.95
CA ARG A 46 -68.91 -72.22 -35.96
C ARG A 46 -69.52 -71.90 -37.32
N VAL A 47 -69.10 -70.80 -37.96
CA VAL A 47 -69.52 -70.45 -39.32
C VAL A 47 -68.98 -71.47 -40.34
N GLU A 48 -67.71 -71.85 -40.22
CA GLU A 48 -67.07 -72.85 -41.07
C GLU A 48 -67.75 -74.23 -41.00
N GLY A 49 -68.26 -74.61 -39.82
CA GLY A 49 -69.01 -75.84 -39.61
C GLY A 49 -70.20 -75.97 -40.57
N TYR A 50 -70.89 -74.87 -40.90
CA TYR A 50 -71.98 -74.89 -41.87
C TYR A 50 -71.50 -75.23 -43.29
N ARG A 51 -70.25 -74.90 -43.65
CA ARG A 51 -69.68 -75.30 -44.95
C ARG A 51 -69.58 -76.82 -45.10
N ARG A 52 -69.20 -77.48 -44.01
CA ARG A 52 -69.03 -78.94 -43.91
C ARG A 52 -70.37 -79.67 -43.81
N ILE A 53 -71.37 -79.05 -43.17
CA ILE A 53 -72.69 -79.64 -42.91
C ILE A 53 -73.72 -79.34 -44.01
N ALA A 54 -73.48 -78.35 -44.88
CA ALA A 54 -74.41 -77.93 -45.94
C ALA A 54 -74.55 -78.94 -47.10
N GLY A 55 -74.92 -80.20 -46.82
CA GLY A 55 -75.31 -81.17 -47.84
C GLY A 55 -76.44 -80.67 -48.75
N GLU A 56 -77.18 -79.66 -48.30
CA GLU A 56 -78.26 -78.99 -49.03
C GLU A 56 -78.00 -77.47 -49.10
N ALA A 57 -76.99 -77.06 -49.85
CA ALA A 57 -76.68 -75.64 -50.16
C ALA A 57 -77.88 -74.86 -50.76
N THR A 58 -78.93 -75.58 -51.17
CA THR A 58 -80.21 -75.05 -51.63
C THR A 58 -80.90 -74.18 -50.59
N PHE A 59 -80.74 -74.46 -49.29
CA PHE A 59 -81.38 -73.69 -48.21
C PHE A 59 -80.66 -72.40 -47.84
N PHE A 60 -79.48 -72.15 -48.39
CA PHE A 60 -78.76 -70.89 -48.21
C PHE A 60 -79.11 -69.92 -49.32
N THR A 61 -79.35 -68.66 -48.94
CA THR A 61 -79.49 -67.53 -49.85
C THR A 61 -78.19 -66.74 -49.94
N ASN A 62 -77.98 -66.02 -51.04
CA ASN A 62 -76.81 -65.14 -51.16
C ASN A 62 -76.80 -64.06 -50.07
N SER A 63 -77.97 -63.53 -49.71
CA SER A 63 -78.09 -62.51 -48.65
C SER A 63 -77.64 -63.00 -47.28
N MET A 64 -77.88 -64.28 -46.94
CA MET A 64 -77.42 -64.89 -45.69
C MET A 64 -75.89 -64.96 -45.64
N LEU A 65 -75.26 -65.39 -46.73
CA LEU A 65 -73.80 -65.49 -46.82
C LEU A 65 -73.12 -64.12 -46.86
N GLU A 66 -73.70 -63.15 -47.56
CA GLU A 66 -73.18 -61.78 -47.63
C GLU A 66 -73.27 -61.06 -46.27
N SER A 67 -74.35 -61.29 -45.53
CA SER A 67 -74.50 -60.73 -44.19
C SER A 67 -73.42 -61.26 -43.24
N ALA A 68 -73.11 -62.56 -43.31
CA ALA A 68 -72.05 -63.15 -42.48
C ALA A 68 -70.65 -62.68 -42.95
N ASN A 69 -70.46 -62.54 -44.26
CA ASN A 69 -69.22 -62.01 -44.85
C ASN A 69 -68.95 -60.58 -44.37
N SER A 70 -70.00 -59.75 -44.33
CA SER A 70 -69.92 -58.37 -43.84
C SER A 70 -69.59 -58.32 -42.34
N ALA A 71 -70.26 -59.14 -41.52
CA ALA A 71 -69.98 -59.20 -40.07
C ALA A 71 -68.53 -59.64 -39.77
N LEU A 72 -67.99 -60.60 -40.54
CA LEU A 72 -66.61 -61.04 -40.39
C LEU A 72 -65.57 -60.06 -40.97
N ALA A 73 -65.98 -59.08 -41.78
CA ALA A 73 -65.05 -58.09 -42.32
C ALA A 73 -64.48 -57.20 -41.21
N ASP A 74 -65.30 -56.88 -40.21
CA ASP A 74 -64.87 -56.08 -39.06
C ASP A 74 -63.87 -56.85 -38.18
N ALA A 75 -64.03 -58.17 -38.05
CA ALA A 75 -63.06 -59.01 -37.37
C ALA A 75 -61.68 -59.01 -38.07
N VAL A 76 -61.67 -59.09 -39.41
CA VAL A 76 -60.45 -58.96 -40.21
C VAL A 76 -59.79 -57.59 -39.98
N ASN A 77 -60.57 -56.50 -39.98
CA ASN A 77 -60.05 -55.16 -39.76
C ASN A 77 -59.43 -55.02 -38.36
N GLY A 78 -60.08 -55.54 -37.32
CA GLY A 78 -59.55 -55.53 -35.95
C GLY A 78 -58.25 -56.32 -35.82
N LEU A 79 -58.17 -57.53 -36.40
CA LEU A 79 -56.95 -58.34 -36.41
C LEU A 79 -55.81 -57.66 -37.20
N THR A 80 -56.12 -57.09 -38.36
CA THR A 80 -55.14 -56.36 -39.18
C THR A 80 -54.59 -55.14 -38.44
N ASN A 81 -55.47 -54.38 -37.76
CA ASN A 81 -55.06 -53.25 -36.93
C ASN A 81 -54.21 -53.70 -35.75
N ARG A 82 -54.56 -54.82 -35.10
CA ARG A 82 -53.75 -55.41 -34.02
C ARG A 82 -52.33 -55.77 -34.50
N LEU A 83 -52.18 -56.34 -35.69
CA LEU A 83 -50.87 -56.65 -36.26
C LEU A 83 -50.08 -55.40 -36.66
N THR A 84 -50.77 -54.37 -37.13
CA THR A 84 -50.14 -53.13 -37.63
C THR A 84 -49.71 -52.19 -36.51
N TYR A 85 -50.54 -52.03 -35.48
CA TYR A 85 -50.38 -51.03 -34.42
C TYR A 85 -50.00 -51.61 -33.06
N GLY A 86 -49.89 -52.94 -32.94
CA GLY A 86 -49.55 -53.62 -31.69
C GLY A 86 -50.71 -53.75 -30.70
N ALA A 87 -50.38 -54.12 -29.45
CA ALA A 87 -51.33 -54.44 -28.37
C ALA A 87 -52.24 -53.29 -27.92
N THR A 88 -51.86 -52.07 -28.26
CA THR A 88 -52.47 -50.85 -27.73
C THR A 88 -53.76 -50.54 -28.47
N GLY A 89 -54.90 -50.47 -27.76
CA GLY A 89 -56.15 -49.96 -28.33
C GLY A 89 -57.33 -50.93 -28.38
N GLY A 90 -57.23 -52.12 -27.78
CA GLY A 90 -58.36 -53.05 -27.69
C GLY A 90 -58.81 -53.64 -29.03
N TYR A 91 -57.96 -53.57 -30.07
CA TYR A 91 -58.28 -54.03 -31.43
C TYR A 91 -58.64 -55.52 -31.49
N ILE A 92 -57.97 -56.35 -30.68
CA ILE A 92 -58.27 -57.79 -30.60
C ILE A 92 -59.63 -58.05 -29.95
N GLU A 93 -60.00 -57.27 -28.94
CA GLU A 93 -61.31 -57.38 -28.29
C GLU A 93 -62.41 -56.87 -29.23
N ALA A 94 -62.15 -55.78 -29.98
CA ALA A 94 -63.05 -55.32 -31.03
C ALA A 94 -63.25 -56.39 -32.12
N ALA A 95 -62.18 -57.09 -32.51
CA ALA A 95 -62.26 -58.21 -33.44
C ALA A 95 -63.07 -59.39 -32.86
N ALA A 96 -62.92 -59.69 -31.58
CA ALA A 96 -63.69 -60.73 -30.88
C ALA A 96 -65.18 -60.39 -30.81
N ILE A 97 -65.53 -59.15 -30.49
CA ILE A 97 -66.92 -58.67 -30.50
C ILE A 97 -67.50 -58.73 -31.93
N ALA A 98 -66.73 -58.34 -32.95
CA ALA A 98 -67.15 -58.45 -34.35
C ALA A 98 -67.38 -59.90 -34.78
N ALA A 99 -66.50 -60.83 -34.39
CA ALA A 99 -66.66 -62.26 -34.63
C ALA A 99 -67.91 -62.81 -33.91
N GLU A 100 -68.17 -62.38 -32.68
CA GLU A 100 -69.37 -62.77 -31.92
C GLU A 100 -70.66 -62.30 -32.59
N ASN A 101 -70.66 -61.09 -33.15
CA ASN A 101 -71.82 -60.55 -33.87
C ASN A 101 -72.26 -61.40 -35.06
N VAL A 102 -71.40 -62.28 -35.59
CA VAL A 102 -71.78 -63.24 -36.62
C VAL A 102 -72.91 -64.15 -36.14
N LEU A 103 -73.00 -64.47 -34.84
CA LEU A 103 -74.05 -65.32 -34.28
C LEU A 103 -75.46 -64.75 -34.52
N ASN A 104 -75.60 -63.43 -34.46
CA ASN A 104 -76.86 -62.75 -34.73
C ASN A 104 -77.29 -62.94 -36.19
N VAL A 105 -76.32 -62.99 -37.10
CA VAL A 105 -76.53 -63.19 -38.54
C VAL A 105 -76.76 -64.67 -38.88
N LEU A 106 -76.25 -65.59 -38.06
CA LEU A 106 -76.47 -67.04 -38.20
C LEU A 106 -77.86 -67.48 -37.73
N GLY A 107 -78.57 -66.70 -36.93
CA GLY A 107 -79.92 -67.01 -36.43
C GLY A 107 -80.91 -67.52 -37.50
N PRO A 108 -81.02 -66.89 -38.68
CA PRO A 108 -81.89 -67.34 -39.77
C PRO A 108 -81.30 -68.47 -40.63
N TRP A 109 -80.07 -68.95 -40.37
CA TRP A 109 -79.47 -70.01 -41.18
C TRP A 109 -80.18 -71.35 -40.97
N PRO A 110 -80.21 -72.23 -41.99
CA PRO A 110 -80.79 -73.56 -41.88
C PRO A 110 -80.14 -74.34 -40.75
N ARG A 111 -80.95 -74.93 -39.86
CA ARG A 111 -80.42 -75.73 -38.76
C ARG A 111 -79.81 -77.01 -39.32
N PRO A 112 -78.60 -77.40 -38.87
CA PRO A 112 -78.00 -78.67 -39.26
C PRO A 112 -78.88 -79.83 -38.80
N THR A 113 -78.93 -80.91 -39.58
CA THR A 113 -79.63 -82.13 -39.16
C THR A 113 -78.97 -82.73 -37.90
N PRO A 114 -79.70 -83.45 -37.04
CA PRO A 114 -79.15 -83.98 -35.79
C PRO A 114 -77.88 -84.83 -35.98
N LYS A 115 -77.78 -85.59 -37.08
CA LYS A 115 -76.61 -86.39 -37.43
C LYS A 115 -75.39 -85.53 -37.76
N ALA A 116 -75.56 -84.54 -38.62
CA ALA A 116 -74.47 -83.66 -39.01
C ALA A 116 -74.01 -82.75 -37.86
N PHE A 117 -74.93 -82.39 -36.95
CA PHE A 117 -74.59 -81.71 -35.71
C PHE A 117 -73.69 -82.58 -34.82
N ALA A 118 -74.02 -83.86 -34.61
CA ALA A 118 -73.21 -84.78 -33.82
C ALA A 118 -71.79 -84.96 -34.39
N GLU A 119 -71.66 -85.16 -35.71
CA GLU A 119 -70.37 -85.29 -36.41
C GLU A 119 -69.51 -84.01 -36.30
N SER A 120 -70.13 -82.84 -36.45
CA SER A 120 -69.44 -81.56 -36.28
C SER A 120 -68.95 -81.33 -34.85
N THR A 121 -69.74 -81.76 -33.86
CA THR A 121 -69.41 -81.59 -32.44
C THR A 121 -68.26 -82.52 -32.05
N SER A 122 -68.25 -83.78 -32.51
CA SER A 122 -67.13 -84.69 -32.28
C SER A 122 -65.83 -84.21 -32.92
N ALA A 123 -65.89 -83.66 -34.14
CA ALA A 123 -64.71 -83.11 -34.80
C ALA A 123 -64.15 -81.87 -34.06
N LEU A 124 -65.02 -80.99 -33.57
CA LEU A 124 -64.61 -79.84 -32.76
C LEU A 124 -63.97 -80.27 -31.43
N PHE A 125 -64.49 -81.30 -30.77
CA PHE A 125 -63.91 -81.81 -29.52
C PHE A 125 -62.52 -82.42 -29.74
N GLU A 126 -62.34 -83.24 -30.77
CA GLU A 126 -61.03 -83.84 -31.07
C GLU A 126 -60.00 -82.76 -31.38
N GLU A 127 -60.37 -81.77 -32.19
CA GLU A 127 -59.50 -80.65 -32.53
C GLU A 127 -59.15 -79.79 -31.31
N LEU A 128 -60.10 -79.58 -30.38
CA LEU A 128 -59.85 -78.88 -29.13
C LEU A 128 -58.85 -79.64 -28.24
N LEU A 129 -58.97 -80.96 -28.16
CA LEU A 129 -58.02 -81.80 -27.43
C LEU A 129 -56.62 -81.77 -28.05
N GLU A 130 -56.51 -81.79 -29.38
CA GLU A 130 -55.24 -81.65 -30.08
C GLU A 130 -54.60 -80.28 -29.85
N THR A 131 -55.37 -79.19 -29.90
CA THR A 131 -54.90 -77.84 -29.59
C THR A 131 -54.45 -77.75 -28.14
N GLN A 132 -55.21 -78.33 -27.20
CA GLN A 132 -54.83 -78.35 -25.79
C GLN A 132 -53.51 -79.10 -25.57
N ARG A 133 -53.29 -80.24 -26.23
CA ARG A 133 -52.01 -80.97 -26.17
C ARG A 133 -50.86 -80.13 -26.69
N ARG A 134 -51.00 -79.53 -27.87
CA ARG A 134 -49.98 -78.64 -28.46
C ARG A 134 -49.64 -77.46 -27.54
N ASN A 135 -50.64 -76.88 -26.88
CA ASN A 135 -50.42 -75.78 -25.93
C ASN A 135 -49.67 -76.24 -24.67
N ILE A 136 -49.97 -77.44 -24.15
CA ILE A 136 -49.27 -78.01 -23.00
C ILE A 136 -47.80 -78.31 -23.36
N ASP A 137 -47.54 -78.88 -24.53
CA ASP A 137 -46.18 -79.16 -25.00
C ASP A 137 -45.38 -77.87 -25.18
N ALA A 138 -45.97 -76.86 -25.85
CA ALA A 138 -45.34 -75.55 -26.01
C ALA A 138 -45.06 -74.85 -24.66
N LEU A 139 -45.97 -74.96 -23.69
CA LEU A 139 -45.75 -74.42 -22.34
C LEU A 139 -44.63 -75.15 -21.61
N THR A 140 -44.53 -76.46 -21.77
CA THR A 140 -43.49 -77.29 -21.17
C THR A 140 -42.11 -76.95 -21.74
N ASP A 141 -42.01 -76.82 -23.05
CA ASP A 141 -40.78 -76.41 -23.74
C ASP A 141 -40.35 -75.00 -23.31
N ARG A 142 -41.31 -74.07 -23.20
CA ARG A 142 -41.04 -72.71 -22.71
C ARG A 142 -40.56 -72.70 -21.27
N HIS A 143 -41.17 -73.50 -20.41
CA HIS A 143 -40.75 -73.64 -19.01
C HIS A 143 -39.33 -74.19 -18.92
N ALA A 144 -39.00 -75.23 -19.70
CA ALA A 144 -37.64 -75.77 -19.78
C ALA A 144 -36.62 -74.73 -20.29
N GLY A 145 -36.99 -73.96 -21.32
CA GLY A 145 -36.15 -72.87 -21.84
C GLY A 145 -35.91 -71.75 -20.82
N LEU A 146 -36.93 -71.37 -20.05
CA LEU A 146 -36.79 -70.37 -18.98
C LEU A 146 -35.91 -70.88 -17.83
N LEU A 147 -36.03 -72.15 -17.43
CA LEU A 147 -35.12 -72.73 -16.44
C LEU A 147 -33.67 -72.71 -16.91
N ALA A 148 -33.40 -73.07 -18.17
CA ALA A 148 -32.07 -73.00 -18.74
C ALA A 148 -31.50 -71.56 -18.74
N GLN A 149 -32.34 -70.55 -19.04
CA GLN A 149 -31.94 -69.15 -18.97
C GLN A 149 -31.63 -68.70 -17.53
N VAL A 150 -32.42 -69.15 -16.54
CA VAL A 150 -32.16 -68.87 -15.12
C VAL A 150 -30.83 -69.48 -14.69
N ASP A 151 -30.56 -70.72 -15.08
CA ASP A 151 -29.31 -71.40 -14.77
C ASP A 151 -28.11 -70.68 -15.42
N GLU A 152 -28.22 -70.28 -16.69
CA GLU A 152 -27.18 -69.52 -17.38
C GLU A 152 -26.91 -68.16 -16.72
N ILE A 153 -27.97 -67.40 -16.40
CA ILE A 153 -27.85 -66.10 -15.72
C ILE A 153 -27.20 -66.29 -14.34
N SER A 154 -27.58 -67.33 -13.60
CA SER A 154 -27.01 -67.63 -12.29
C SER A 154 -25.51 -67.97 -12.37
N ALA A 155 -25.10 -68.74 -13.38
CA ALA A 155 -23.70 -69.10 -13.60
C ALA A 155 -22.87 -67.86 -13.98
N VAL A 156 -23.39 -66.99 -14.86
CA VAL A 156 -22.74 -65.74 -15.22
C VAL A 156 -22.63 -64.79 -14.03
N ALA A 157 -23.69 -64.68 -13.22
CA ALA A 157 -23.67 -63.87 -12.00
C ALA A 157 -22.63 -64.36 -11.00
N GLN A 158 -22.55 -65.68 -10.77
CA GLN A 158 -21.56 -66.27 -9.88
C GLN A 158 -20.13 -66.04 -10.39
N ALA A 159 -19.87 -66.25 -11.68
CA ALA A 159 -18.55 -66.01 -12.27
C ALA A 159 -18.13 -64.54 -12.16
N ARG A 160 -19.06 -63.59 -12.32
CA ARG A 160 -18.80 -62.16 -12.10
C ARG A 160 -18.49 -61.87 -10.63
N HIS A 161 -19.30 -62.41 -9.71
CA HIS A 161 -19.07 -62.26 -8.28
C HIS A 161 -17.68 -62.75 -7.88
N ASP A 162 -17.27 -63.93 -8.33
CA ASP A 162 -15.96 -64.51 -8.00
C ASP A 162 -14.80 -63.68 -8.61
N SER A 163 -14.99 -63.15 -9.82
CA SER A 163 -14.03 -62.24 -10.46
C SER A 163 -13.89 -60.92 -9.69
N GLU A 164 -14.99 -60.31 -9.29
CA GLU A 164 -14.99 -59.05 -8.53
C GLU A 164 -14.39 -59.24 -7.13
N GLN A 165 -14.70 -60.35 -6.47
CA GLN A 165 -14.12 -60.71 -5.17
C GLN A 165 -12.60 -60.85 -5.24
N SER A 166 -12.08 -61.50 -6.29
CA SER A 166 -10.65 -61.63 -6.53
C SER A 166 -9.97 -60.27 -6.74
N GLN A 167 -10.60 -59.37 -7.52
CA GLN A 167 -10.09 -58.00 -7.71
C GLN A 167 -10.08 -57.20 -6.39
N LEU A 168 -11.10 -57.37 -5.56
CA LEU A 168 -11.18 -56.72 -4.26
C LEU A 168 -10.06 -57.21 -3.33
N ASP A 169 -9.80 -58.52 -3.30
CA ASP A 169 -8.72 -59.09 -2.48
C ASP A 169 -7.34 -58.56 -2.91
N VAL A 170 -7.10 -58.39 -4.22
CA VAL A 170 -5.88 -57.77 -4.74
C VAL A 170 -5.76 -56.31 -4.30
N LEU A 171 -6.80 -55.51 -4.43
CA LEU A 171 -6.80 -54.10 -4.02
C LEU A 171 -6.58 -53.95 -2.51
N VAL A 172 -7.14 -54.85 -1.70
CA VAL A 172 -6.92 -54.87 -0.24
C VAL A 172 -5.47 -55.19 0.09
N ALA A 173 -4.85 -56.13 -0.64
CA ALA A 173 -3.43 -56.44 -0.47
C ALA A 173 -2.53 -55.25 -0.86
N GLU A 174 -2.79 -54.60 -1.99
CA GLU A 174 -2.08 -53.39 -2.44
C GLU A 174 -2.23 -52.24 -1.45
N ALA A 175 -3.44 -52.00 -0.93
CA ALA A 175 -3.68 -50.96 0.06
C ALA A 175 -2.89 -51.20 1.36
N ARG A 176 -2.74 -52.46 1.79
CA ARG A 176 -1.90 -52.82 2.94
C ARG A 176 -0.42 -52.58 2.68
N ASP A 177 0.07 -52.90 1.48
CA ASP A 177 1.47 -52.66 1.10
C ASP A 177 1.81 -51.16 1.03
N VAL A 178 0.90 -50.36 0.45
CA VAL A 178 1.02 -48.90 0.44
C VAL A 178 1.01 -48.34 1.87
N ALA A 179 0.12 -48.81 2.74
CA ALA A 179 0.09 -48.39 4.14
C ALA A 179 1.41 -48.68 4.86
N ALA A 180 1.96 -49.89 4.70
CA ALA A 180 3.25 -50.27 5.26
C ALA A 180 4.40 -49.39 4.71
N THR A 181 4.37 -49.07 3.42
CA THR A 181 5.35 -48.17 2.79
C THR A 181 5.26 -46.77 3.37
N VAL A 182 4.05 -46.22 3.52
CA VAL A 182 3.82 -44.89 4.12
C VAL A 182 4.33 -44.84 5.56
N ASP A 183 4.09 -45.86 6.36
CA ASP A 183 4.56 -45.90 7.75
C ASP A 183 6.08 -46.01 7.83
N ASN A 184 6.72 -46.77 6.94
CA ASN A 184 8.18 -46.81 6.81
C ASN A 184 8.77 -45.45 6.40
N GLU A 185 8.15 -44.77 5.43
CA GLU A 185 8.58 -43.44 4.98
C GLU A 185 8.42 -42.38 6.08
N LYS A 186 7.32 -42.42 6.84
CA LYS A 186 7.13 -41.56 8.03
C LYS A 186 8.24 -41.77 9.04
N ALA A 187 8.53 -43.03 9.40
CA ALA A 187 9.61 -43.35 10.32
C ALA A 187 10.98 -42.85 9.81
N ARG A 188 11.22 -42.91 8.49
CA ARG A 188 12.44 -42.35 7.87
C ARG A 188 12.49 -40.83 7.98
N ILE A 189 11.39 -40.15 7.69
CA ILE A 189 11.27 -38.69 7.78
C ILE A 189 11.48 -38.23 9.22
N ASP A 190 10.87 -38.90 10.20
CA ASP A 190 11.02 -38.57 11.62
C ASP A 190 12.49 -38.70 12.06
N LYS A 191 13.19 -39.74 11.61
CA LYS A 191 14.62 -39.92 11.86
C LYS A 191 15.47 -38.81 11.23
N ILE A 192 15.15 -38.40 9.99
CA ILE A 192 15.84 -37.29 9.32
C ILE A 192 15.57 -35.96 10.04
N ALA A 193 14.32 -35.72 10.46
CA ALA A 193 13.95 -34.52 11.19
C ALA A 193 14.65 -34.44 12.55
N GLN A 194 14.70 -35.56 13.29
CA GLN A 194 15.44 -35.64 14.54
C GLN A 194 16.94 -35.38 14.33
N SER A 195 17.57 -36.10 13.38
CA SER A 195 18.99 -35.92 13.07
C SER A 195 19.31 -34.50 12.59
N GLY A 196 18.41 -33.90 11.80
CA GLY A 196 18.53 -32.50 11.36
C GLY A 196 18.43 -31.52 12.53
N SER A 197 17.53 -31.75 13.49
CA SER A 197 17.43 -30.95 14.71
C SER A 197 18.71 -31.03 15.55
N GLU A 198 19.22 -32.24 15.79
CA GLU A 198 20.48 -32.47 16.51
C GLU A 198 21.66 -31.79 15.79
N MET A 199 21.71 -31.85 14.46
CA MET A 199 22.74 -31.17 13.67
C MET A 199 22.64 -29.65 13.79
N VAL A 200 21.44 -29.07 13.71
CA VAL A 200 21.24 -27.62 13.89
C VAL A 200 21.64 -27.17 15.29
N GLU A 201 21.31 -27.93 16.33
CA GLU A 201 21.73 -27.63 17.70
C GLU A 201 23.25 -27.69 17.85
N SER A 202 23.90 -28.72 17.29
CA SER A 202 25.36 -28.84 17.34
C SER A 202 26.07 -27.70 16.59
N VAL A 203 25.53 -27.27 15.44
CA VAL A 203 26.05 -26.13 14.68
C VAL A 203 25.84 -24.81 15.43
N ARG A 204 24.70 -24.64 16.10
CA ARG A 204 24.45 -23.46 16.95
C ARG A 204 25.41 -23.41 18.13
N ALA A 205 25.64 -24.55 18.78
CA ALA A 205 26.57 -24.65 19.91
C ALA A 205 28.00 -24.33 19.48
N SER A 206 28.48 -24.95 18.38
CA SER A 206 29.84 -24.69 17.86
C SER A 206 30.00 -23.26 17.35
N SER A 207 28.98 -22.69 16.70
CA SER A 207 29.01 -21.29 16.24
C SER A 207 29.05 -20.31 17.43
N LYS A 208 28.31 -20.61 18.50
CA LYS A 208 28.33 -19.81 19.74
C LYS A 208 29.72 -19.84 20.38
N GLU A 209 30.32 -21.02 20.51
CA GLU A 209 31.67 -21.18 21.06
C GLU A 209 32.73 -20.47 20.20
N ALA A 210 32.65 -20.61 18.87
CA ALA A 210 33.52 -19.92 17.94
C ALA A 210 33.37 -18.39 18.04
N TYR A 211 32.13 -17.89 18.16
CA TYR A 211 31.86 -16.47 18.33
C TYR A 211 32.38 -15.93 19.66
N GLU A 212 32.18 -16.63 20.77
CA GLU A 212 32.70 -16.25 22.09
C GLU A 212 34.24 -16.23 22.10
N THR A 213 34.87 -17.20 21.43
CA THR A 213 36.34 -17.25 21.27
C THR A 213 36.84 -16.07 20.45
N TRP A 214 36.22 -15.80 19.30
CA TRP A 214 36.52 -14.64 18.47
C TRP A 214 36.35 -13.32 19.24
N LEU A 215 35.29 -13.18 20.05
CA LEU A 215 35.06 -12.00 20.89
C LEU A 215 36.18 -11.79 21.91
N LYS A 216 36.64 -12.86 22.56
CA LYS A 216 37.78 -12.82 23.50
C LYS A 216 39.06 -12.42 22.80
N GLU A 217 39.34 -12.98 21.62
CA GLU A 217 40.51 -12.62 20.82
C GLU A 217 40.47 -11.16 20.38
N GLN A 218 39.32 -10.66 19.93
CA GLN A 218 39.18 -9.25 19.55
C GLN A 218 39.30 -8.31 20.73
N ALA A 219 38.73 -8.66 21.89
CA ALA A 219 38.91 -7.88 23.11
C ALA A 219 40.38 -7.82 23.55
N ALA A 220 41.11 -8.94 23.43
CA ALA A 220 42.54 -9.00 23.72
C ALA A 220 43.36 -8.14 22.75
N ARG A 221 43.08 -8.22 21.44
CA ARG A 221 43.72 -7.38 20.41
C ARG A 221 43.43 -5.90 20.63
N PHE A 222 42.16 -5.54 20.82
CA PHE A 222 41.75 -4.17 21.12
C PHE A 222 42.48 -3.63 22.36
N LYS A 223 42.56 -4.42 23.44
CA LYS A 223 43.31 -4.03 24.63
C LYS A 223 44.80 -3.85 24.35
N ALA A 224 45.42 -4.76 23.61
CA ALA A 224 46.84 -4.69 23.25
C ALA A 224 47.15 -3.47 22.36
N ASP A 225 46.25 -3.12 21.43
CA ASP A 225 46.39 -1.95 20.55
C ASP A 225 46.09 -0.64 21.29
N PHE A 226 45.14 -0.66 22.24
CA PHE A 226 44.71 0.52 22.99
C PHE A 226 45.67 0.88 24.13
N GLU A 227 46.33 -0.10 24.76
CA GLU A 227 47.26 0.15 25.86
C GLU A 227 48.42 1.11 25.51
N PRO A 228 49.14 0.98 24.37
CA PRO A 228 50.18 1.93 24.00
C PRO A 228 49.61 3.32 23.69
N LEU A 229 48.45 3.41 23.02
CA LEU A 229 47.75 4.67 22.77
C LEU A 229 47.34 5.36 24.09
N SER A 230 46.81 4.60 25.04
CA SER A 230 46.47 5.12 26.37
C SER A 230 47.72 5.61 27.11
N LYS A 231 48.85 4.89 27.01
CA LYS A 231 50.13 5.33 27.58
C LYS A 231 50.61 6.62 26.92
N GLU A 232 50.57 6.71 25.60
CA GLU A 232 50.94 7.92 24.84
C GLU A 232 50.04 9.12 25.19
N ILE A 233 48.73 8.91 25.28
CA ILE A 233 47.77 9.95 25.71
C ILE A 233 48.08 10.37 27.16
N SER A 234 48.36 9.44 28.06
CA SER A 234 48.69 9.79 29.46
C SER A 234 50.01 10.57 29.57
N GLN A 235 51.04 10.18 28.81
CA GLN A 235 52.33 10.86 28.75
C GLN A 235 52.19 12.26 28.12
N SER A 236 51.41 12.39 27.05
CA SER A 236 51.14 13.70 26.43
C SER A 236 50.33 14.61 27.37
N LEU A 237 49.40 14.05 28.15
CA LEU A 237 48.67 14.78 29.20
C LEU A 237 49.59 15.25 30.33
N GLU A 238 50.50 14.41 30.82
CA GLU A 238 51.50 14.83 31.82
C GLU A 238 52.45 15.89 31.26
N THR A 239 52.87 15.74 30.01
CA THR A 239 53.70 16.74 29.34
C THR A 239 52.95 18.06 29.18
N ALA A 240 51.67 18.02 28.80
CA ALA A 240 50.81 19.19 28.71
C ALA A 240 50.59 19.85 30.07
N ARG A 241 50.38 19.07 31.15
CA ARG A 241 50.28 19.58 32.52
C ARG A 241 51.58 20.25 32.97
N THR A 242 52.72 19.63 32.73
CA THR A 242 54.03 20.20 33.05
C THR A 242 54.26 21.51 32.29
N LYS A 243 53.91 21.57 31.00
CA LYS A 243 53.98 22.80 30.21
C LYS A 243 53.02 23.88 30.72
N LEU A 244 51.81 23.50 31.16
CA LEU A 244 50.83 24.43 31.73
C LEU A 244 51.33 24.99 33.08
N GLU A 245 51.95 24.17 33.92
CA GLU A 245 52.53 24.60 35.18
C GLU A 245 53.72 25.54 34.96
N GLN A 246 54.59 25.21 33.99
CA GLN A 246 55.66 26.11 33.55
C GLN A 246 55.11 27.44 33.04
N LEU A 247 54.05 27.41 32.22
CA LEU A 247 53.37 28.61 31.74
C LEU A 247 52.84 29.47 32.89
N LYS A 248 52.21 28.87 33.91
CA LYS A 248 51.73 29.59 35.11
C LYS A 248 52.86 30.22 35.92
N GLN A 249 53.97 29.50 36.12
CA GLN A 249 55.14 30.06 36.81
C GLN A 249 55.77 31.21 36.01
N THR A 250 55.76 31.10 34.68
CA THR A 250 56.26 32.16 33.80
C THR A 250 55.29 33.35 33.79
N GLU A 251 53.98 33.10 33.84
CA GLU A 251 52.91 34.10 33.97
C GLU A 251 53.03 34.90 35.27
N GLU A 252 53.30 34.27 36.42
CA GLU A 252 53.56 34.96 37.70
C GLU A 252 54.81 35.86 37.64
N GLN A 253 55.84 35.43 36.91
CA GLN A 253 57.07 36.23 36.71
C GLN A 253 56.85 37.40 35.75
N TYR A 254 56.04 37.22 34.69
CA TYR A 254 55.68 38.30 33.77
C TYR A 254 54.63 39.25 34.33
N ALA A 255 53.67 38.80 35.15
CA ALA A 255 52.65 39.64 35.76
C ALA A 255 53.26 40.70 36.70
N ASN A 256 54.29 40.34 37.47
CA ASN A 256 55.01 41.28 38.34
C ASN A 256 55.89 42.28 37.55
N LEU A 257 56.44 41.89 36.40
CA LEU A 257 57.26 42.77 35.55
C LEU A 257 56.41 43.69 34.64
N ALA A 258 55.29 43.18 34.12
CA ALA A 258 54.37 43.93 33.26
C ALA A 258 53.55 44.97 34.04
N ALA A 259 53.17 44.68 35.29
CA ALA A 259 52.45 45.65 36.13
C ALA A 259 53.28 46.91 36.44
N VAL A 260 54.58 46.75 36.74
CA VAL A 260 55.49 47.87 37.04
C VAL A 260 55.87 48.65 35.78
N ALA A 261 56.07 47.97 34.63
CA ALA A 261 56.42 48.61 33.37
C ALA A 261 55.23 49.33 32.72
N ALA A 262 54.01 48.78 32.81
CA ALA A 262 52.81 49.40 32.22
C ALA A 262 52.39 50.67 32.96
N GLY A 263 52.40 50.67 34.31
CA GLY A 263 52.05 51.85 35.11
C GLY A 263 53.01 53.02 34.90
N GLN A 264 54.31 52.74 34.79
CA GLN A 264 55.33 53.78 34.62
C GLN A 264 55.37 54.34 33.19
N THR A 265 55.05 53.53 32.18
CA THR A 265 55.00 53.98 30.77
C THR A 265 53.75 54.83 30.51
N LEU A 266 52.60 54.49 31.11
CA LEU A 266 51.38 55.28 30.97
C LEU A 266 51.49 56.64 31.66
N ALA A 267 52.06 56.69 32.87
CA ALA A 267 52.25 57.93 33.61
C ALA A 267 53.21 58.90 32.89
N ASN A 268 54.26 58.39 32.24
CA ASN A 268 55.19 59.21 31.46
C ASN A 268 54.52 59.83 30.22
N HIS A 269 53.62 59.10 29.53
CA HIS A 269 52.89 59.65 28.39
C HIS A 269 51.94 60.80 28.78
N PHE A 270 51.19 60.66 29.88
CA PHE A 270 50.34 61.76 30.38
C PHE A 270 51.16 62.97 30.84
N GLN A 271 52.36 62.75 31.38
CA GLN A 271 53.27 63.83 31.78
C GLN A 271 53.78 64.62 30.56
N ASP A 272 54.16 63.92 29.49
CA ASP A 272 54.70 64.57 28.29
C ASP A 272 53.61 65.29 27.50
N GLU A 273 52.39 64.73 27.45
CA GLU A 273 51.23 65.38 26.84
C GLU A 273 50.76 66.61 27.64
N ALA A 274 50.79 66.54 28.99
CA ALA A 274 50.51 67.69 29.83
C ALA A 274 51.56 68.82 29.68
N LYS A 275 52.84 68.49 29.56
CA LYS A 275 53.91 69.48 29.31
C LYS A 275 53.76 70.13 27.94
N PHE A 276 53.49 69.35 26.90
CA PHE A 276 53.28 69.85 25.55
C PHE A 276 52.06 70.78 25.48
N ASN A 277 50.91 70.35 26.01
CA ASN A 277 49.68 71.16 25.98
C ASN A 277 49.81 72.44 26.81
N ARG A 278 50.52 72.40 27.95
CA ARG A 278 50.80 73.60 28.75
C ARG A 278 51.69 74.60 28.01
N TRP A 279 52.72 74.10 27.33
CA TRP A 279 53.61 74.95 26.53
C TRP A 279 52.91 75.53 25.29
N ALA A 280 52.18 74.70 24.55
CA ALA A 280 51.37 75.13 23.40
C ALA A 280 50.31 76.17 23.80
N GLY A 281 49.66 75.99 24.96
CA GLY A 281 48.71 76.96 25.48
C GLY A 281 49.37 78.30 25.87
N PHE A 282 50.57 78.29 26.46
CA PHE A 282 51.33 79.52 26.71
C PHE A 282 51.74 80.25 25.42
N ILE A 283 52.12 79.51 24.38
CA ILE A 283 52.40 80.09 23.06
C ILE A 283 51.15 80.72 22.48
N ALA A 284 50.01 80.01 22.52
CA ALA A 284 48.73 80.54 22.04
C ALA A 284 48.35 81.83 22.79
N TYR A 285 48.42 81.85 24.12
CA TYR A 285 48.16 83.07 24.89
C TYR A 285 49.12 84.21 24.51
N SER A 286 50.41 83.93 24.35
CA SER A 286 51.41 84.91 23.96
C SER A 286 51.14 85.49 22.57
N LEU A 287 50.73 84.62 21.62
CA LEU A 287 50.39 85.01 20.26
C LEU A 287 49.08 85.82 20.21
N GLY A 288 48.07 85.42 20.98
CA GLY A 288 46.83 86.18 21.12
C GLY A 288 47.04 87.56 21.74
N PHE A 289 47.91 87.64 22.75
CA PHE A 289 48.32 88.92 23.35
C PHE A 289 49.06 89.80 22.34
N LEU A 290 49.96 89.22 21.53
CA LEU A 290 50.65 89.93 20.45
C LEU A 290 49.67 90.52 19.42
N PHE A 291 48.63 89.76 19.02
CA PHE A 291 47.59 90.29 18.13
C PHE A 291 46.80 91.45 18.76
N LEU A 292 46.48 91.36 20.05
CA LEU A 292 45.83 92.44 20.79
C LEU A 292 46.70 93.70 20.86
N VAL A 293 47.98 93.55 21.20
CA VAL A 293 48.92 94.68 21.25
C VAL A 293 49.13 95.27 19.85
N GLY A 294 49.29 94.43 18.83
CA GLY A 294 49.42 94.88 17.44
C GLY A 294 48.19 95.64 16.93
N ALA A 295 46.99 95.29 17.40
CA ALA A 295 45.76 96.02 17.12
C ALA A 295 45.62 97.32 17.93
N ALA A 296 46.03 97.29 19.20
CA ALA A 296 45.84 98.39 20.14
C ALA A 296 46.85 99.52 19.92
N VAL A 297 48.12 99.22 19.62
CA VAL A 297 49.18 100.22 19.46
C VAL A 297 48.84 101.27 18.38
N PRO A 298 48.40 100.91 17.16
CA PRO A 298 47.99 101.89 16.15
C PRO A 298 46.76 102.72 16.56
N LEU A 299 45.86 102.13 17.36
CA LEU A 299 44.62 102.74 17.84
C LEU A 299 44.88 103.77 18.95
N VAL A 300 45.77 103.45 19.89
CA VAL A 300 46.23 104.36 20.94
C VAL A 300 47.05 105.49 20.34
N TYR A 301 47.92 105.20 19.36
CA TYR A 301 48.67 106.24 18.65
C TYR A 301 47.74 107.24 17.95
N LEU A 302 46.55 106.80 17.50
CA LEU A 302 45.53 107.66 16.90
C LEU A 302 44.93 108.67 17.89
N LEU A 303 44.89 108.35 19.19
CA LEU A 303 44.44 109.27 20.24
C LEU A 303 45.44 110.40 20.51
N PHE A 304 46.72 110.17 20.22
CA PHE A 304 47.82 111.10 20.52
C PHE A 304 48.42 111.78 19.29
N ASP A 305 48.12 111.31 18.08
CA ASP A 305 48.60 111.92 16.84
C ASP A 305 47.58 112.97 16.37
N PRO A 306 47.86 114.27 16.54
CA PRO A 306 47.02 115.34 16.04
C PRO A 306 47.22 115.40 14.53
N SER A 307 46.67 114.43 13.80
CA SER A 307 46.48 114.51 12.35
C SER A 307 45.35 115.50 12.00
N LEU A 308 45.40 116.67 12.64
CA LEU A 308 45.03 117.94 12.03
C LEU A 308 46.11 118.24 11.01
N ASP A 309 45.97 117.68 9.82
CA ASP A 309 46.58 118.33 8.67
C ASP A 309 45.97 119.74 8.57
N ARG A 310 46.78 120.76 8.27
CA ARG A 310 46.42 122.20 8.35
C ARG A 310 45.24 122.61 7.46
N SER A 311 44.68 121.68 6.69
CA SER A 311 43.51 121.82 5.84
C SER A 311 42.20 121.32 6.46
N GLY A 312 42.19 120.82 7.71
CA GLY A 312 40.96 120.53 8.47
C GLY A 312 40.07 119.42 7.90
N THR A 313 40.57 118.61 6.97
CA THR A 313 39.81 117.48 6.41
C THR A 313 40.24 116.18 7.06
N ILE A 314 39.29 115.49 7.69
CA ILE A 314 39.52 114.21 8.35
C ILE A 314 39.61 113.13 7.26
N GLU A 315 40.77 112.51 7.10
CA GLU A 315 40.95 111.35 6.21
C GLU A 315 40.27 110.09 6.80
N TRP A 316 38.94 110.01 6.63
CA TRP A 316 38.12 108.88 7.08
C TRP A 316 38.61 107.52 6.59
N GLY A 317 39.26 107.45 5.43
CA GLY A 317 39.82 106.22 4.86
C GLY A 317 40.83 105.54 5.78
N ARG A 318 41.73 106.30 6.43
CA ARG A 318 42.72 105.72 7.35
C ARG A 318 42.08 105.20 8.64
N ILE A 319 41.04 105.86 9.13
CA ILE A 319 40.31 105.45 10.34
C ILE A 319 39.59 104.13 10.09
N VAL A 320 38.88 104.00 8.95
CA VAL A 320 38.14 102.78 8.60
C VAL A 320 39.06 101.58 8.42
N VAL A 321 40.15 101.71 7.66
CA VAL A 321 41.09 100.60 7.46
C VAL A 321 41.67 100.12 8.79
N ARG A 322 42.03 101.04 9.69
CA ARG A 322 42.55 100.70 11.03
C ARG A 322 41.48 100.08 11.94
N ALA A 323 40.25 100.57 11.90
CA ALA A 323 39.14 100.01 12.66
C ALA A 323 38.86 98.57 12.24
N VAL A 324 38.86 98.27 10.93
CA VAL A 324 38.66 96.89 10.51
C VAL A 324 39.86 96.01 10.83
N LEU A 325 41.09 96.53 10.72
CA LEU A 325 42.28 95.79 11.14
C LEU A 325 42.22 95.43 12.63
N ALA A 326 41.70 96.33 13.47
CA ALA A 326 41.49 96.07 14.89
C ALA A 326 40.41 95.02 15.16
N VAL A 327 39.30 95.02 14.40
CA VAL A 327 38.26 93.99 14.52
C VAL A 327 38.78 92.61 14.09
N VAL A 328 39.53 92.54 12.98
CA VAL A 328 40.12 91.28 12.51
C VAL A 328 41.18 90.77 13.49
N ALA A 329 42.08 91.64 13.95
CA ALA A 329 43.09 91.27 14.93
C ALA A 329 42.49 90.90 16.30
N GLY A 330 41.45 91.62 16.75
CA GLY A 330 40.75 91.32 18.00
C GLY A 330 39.98 90.00 17.96
N SER A 331 39.33 89.67 16.84
CA SER A 331 38.65 88.38 16.66
C SER A 331 39.65 87.23 16.57
N ALA A 332 40.76 87.39 15.83
CA ALA A 332 41.84 86.41 15.78
C ALA A 332 42.45 86.18 17.17
N ALA A 333 42.74 87.24 17.92
CA ALA A 333 43.24 87.15 19.29
C ALA A 333 42.30 86.36 20.20
N THR A 334 40.99 86.62 20.11
CA THR A 334 39.99 85.93 20.94
C THR A 334 39.96 84.43 20.70
N VAL A 335 40.04 84.00 19.43
CA VAL A 335 40.07 82.56 19.08
C VAL A 335 41.33 81.90 19.61
N VAL A 336 42.49 82.53 19.44
CA VAL A 336 43.77 81.97 19.89
C VAL A 336 43.85 81.91 21.42
N ILE A 337 43.35 82.93 22.13
CA ILE A 337 43.24 82.95 23.59
C ILE A 337 42.31 81.84 24.09
N ARG A 338 41.16 81.64 23.44
CA ARG A 338 40.21 80.56 23.78
C ARG A 338 40.81 79.18 23.54
N LEU A 339 41.60 79.02 22.47
CA LEU A 339 42.35 77.80 22.22
C LEU A 339 43.42 77.56 23.31
N GLY A 340 44.15 78.61 23.70
CA GLY A 340 45.11 78.55 24.80
C GLY A 340 44.48 78.18 26.15
N ALA A 341 43.29 78.72 26.45
CA ALA A 341 42.52 78.38 27.65
C ALA A 341 42.12 76.90 27.68
N ARG A 342 41.67 76.36 26.55
CA ARG A 342 41.31 74.95 26.41
C ARG A 342 42.52 74.04 26.61
N LEU A 343 43.63 74.34 25.96
CA LEU A 343 44.87 73.56 26.08
C LEU A 343 45.44 73.57 27.50
N LEU A 344 45.35 74.68 28.24
CA LEU A 344 45.75 74.72 29.66
C LEU A 344 44.79 73.92 30.55
N GLY A 345 43.49 73.96 30.27
CA GLY A 345 42.48 73.17 30.97
C GLY A 345 42.73 71.66 30.81
N ASP A 346 42.97 71.24 29.58
CA ASP A 346 43.29 69.84 29.24
C ASP A 346 44.61 69.40 29.89
N ALA A 347 45.65 70.26 29.88
CA ALA A 347 46.91 69.99 30.57
C ALA A 347 46.75 69.82 32.09
N GLY A 348 45.85 70.59 32.72
CA GLY A 348 45.53 70.48 34.14
C GLY A 348 44.85 69.15 34.48
N GLN A 349 43.93 68.68 33.63
CA GLN A 349 43.28 67.38 33.80
C GLN A 349 44.27 66.23 33.60
N SER A 350 45.10 66.27 32.56
CA SER A 350 46.13 65.25 32.34
C SER A 350 47.16 65.18 33.47
N LYS A 351 47.56 66.33 34.04
CA LYS A 351 48.49 66.34 35.19
C LYS A 351 47.87 65.79 36.46
N ARG A 352 46.58 66.05 36.68
CA ARG A 352 45.84 65.46 37.82
C ARG A 352 45.74 63.94 37.65
N MET A 353 45.46 63.46 36.44
CA MET A 353 45.42 62.04 36.13
C MET A 353 46.78 61.36 36.35
N GLU A 354 47.87 62.00 35.91
CA GLU A 354 49.24 61.52 36.17
C GLU A 354 49.53 61.36 37.67
N LEU A 355 49.15 62.35 38.47
CA LEU A 355 49.35 62.32 39.92
C LEU A 355 48.47 61.25 40.60
N GLU A 356 47.22 61.10 40.15
CA GLU A 356 46.31 60.07 40.65
C GLU A 356 46.85 58.66 40.33
N LEU A 357 47.29 58.41 39.08
CA LEU A 357 47.88 57.12 38.67
C LEU A 357 49.20 56.81 39.40
N ARG A 358 50.06 57.81 39.60
CA ARG A 358 51.35 57.61 40.28
C ARG A 358 51.20 57.44 41.80
N ALA A 359 50.18 58.04 42.41
CA ALA A 359 49.89 57.88 43.83
C ALA A 359 49.11 56.60 44.15
N PHE A 360 48.47 56.00 43.14
CA PHE A 360 47.63 54.83 43.30
C PHE A 360 48.42 53.60 43.75
N ASP A 361 49.51 53.24 43.05
CA ASP A 361 50.29 52.03 43.38
C ASP A 361 50.88 52.01 44.80
N PRO A 362 51.53 53.08 45.30
CA PRO A 362 52.00 53.12 46.69
C PRO A 362 50.88 52.97 47.71
N PHE A 363 49.71 53.57 47.45
CA PHE A 363 48.57 53.52 48.37
C PHE A 363 47.99 52.09 48.48
N MET A 364 47.82 51.41 47.34
CA MET A 364 47.25 50.06 47.30
C MET A 364 48.20 48.99 47.87
N SER A 365 49.52 49.21 47.79
CA SER A 365 50.51 48.29 48.38
C SER A 365 50.45 48.19 49.90
N SER A 366 49.83 49.16 50.57
CA SER A 366 49.70 49.21 52.04
C SER A 366 48.41 48.59 52.58
N MET A 367 47.48 48.15 51.71
CA MET A 367 46.20 47.56 52.10
C MET A 367 46.27 46.03 52.14
N THR A 368 45.75 45.43 53.22
CA THR A 368 45.79 43.97 53.46
C THR A 368 44.62 43.22 52.81
N ASP A 369 43.55 43.93 52.45
CA ASP A 369 42.34 43.36 51.86
C ASP A 369 42.39 43.41 50.33
N ARG A 370 42.50 42.24 49.69
CA ARG A 370 42.70 42.12 48.23
C ARG A 370 41.44 42.43 47.42
N ASP A 371 40.25 42.15 47.95
CA ASP A 371 38.99 42.35 47.21
C ASP A 371 38.66 43.85 47.10
N ALA A 372 38.94 44.62 48.16
CA ALA A 372 38.84 46.07 48.13
C ALA A 372 39.87 46.71 47.18
N VAL A 373 41.04 46.08 47.05
CA VAL A 373 42.10 46.53 46.14
C VAL A 373 41.69 46.39 44.68
N ASP A 374 41.08 45.26 44.32
CA ASP A 374 40.63 45.01 42.95
C ASP A 374 39.38 45.83 42.60
N ALA A 375 38.46 46.07 43.54
CA ALA A 375 37.32 46.97 43.33
C ALA A 375 37.74 48.42 43.03
N ALA A 376 38.73 48.95 43.76
CA ALA A 376 39.24 50.30 43.53
C ALA A 376 40.01 50.42 42.20
N ARG A 377 40.67 49.34 41.76
CA ARG A 377 41.30 49.28 40.42
C ARG A 377 40.25 49.35 39.32
N VAL A 378 39.15 48.62 39.46
CA VAL A 378 38.03 48.66 38.51
C VAL A 378 37.40 50.06 38.43
N ASP A 379 37.14 50.70 39.58
CA ASP A 379 36.57 52.07 39.61
C ASP A 379 37.52 53.11 38.97
N LEU A 380 38.82 52.97 39.21
CA LEU A 380 39.83 53.83 38.55
C LEU A 380 39.82 53.61 37.03
N VAL A 381 39.79 52.37 36.55
CA VAL A 381 39.76 52.04 35.12
C VAL A 381 38.48 52.59 34.46
N ASP A 382 37.32 52.42 35.09
CA ASP A 382 36.05 52.94 34.57
C ASP A 382 36.05 54.48 34.52
N ARG A 383 36.61 55.15 35.53
CA ARG A 383 36.70 56.60 35.55
C ARG A 383 37.71 57.18 34.54
N THR A 384 38.81 56.47 34.31
CA THR A 384 39.92 56.93 33.46
C THR A 384 39.72 56.61 31.97
N PHE A 385 39.14 55.46 31.64
CA PHE A 385 38.95 55.02 30.24
C PHE A 385 37.49 54.95 29.80
N GLY A 386 36.54 54.78 30.72
CA GLY A 386 35.09 54.72 30.43
C GLY A 386 34.46 56.07 30.08
N ARG A 387 35.18 57.18 30.25
CA ARG A 387 34.73 58.53 29.88
C ARG A 387 35.34 59.02 28.55
N SER A 388 35.57 58.12 27.60
CA SER A 388 35.80 58.51 26.21
C SER A 388 34.44 58.70 25.51
N ALA A 389 34.25 59.88 24.92
CA ALA A 389 33.24 60.19 23.89
C ALA A 389 31.78 60.62 24.25
N GLY A 390 31.46 61.11 25.47
CA GLY A 390 30.07 61.59 25.65
C GLY A 390 29.71 62.37 26.91
N THR A 391 30.29 63.56 27.16
CA THR A 391 29.60 64.63 27.92
C THR A 391 30.27 66.00 27.71
N THR A 392 30.16 66.54 26.49
CA THR A 392 30.31 68.00 26.26
C THR A 392 29.31 68.42 25.17
N ALA A 393 28.05 68.11 25.42
CA ALA A 393 26.91 68.72 24.75
C ALA A 393 25.82 68.94 25.81
N ALA A 394 25.20 70.11 25.79
CA ALA A 394 24.11 70.59 26.66
C ALA A 394 24.51 71.22 28.01
N GLU A 395 25.24 72.33 27.95
CA GLU A 395 24.69 73.63 28.40
C GLU A 395 25.33 74.76 27.56
N GLU A 396 24.76 74.94 26.37
CA GLU A 396 24.86 76.18 25.59
C GLU A 396 24.11 77.31 26.29
N LYS A 397 24.68 78.52 26.27
CA LYS A 397 24.12 79.80 25.76
C LYS A 397 25.32 80.76 25.70
N GLY A 398 25.70 81.42 24.62
CA GLY A 398 25.19 81.54 23.26
C GLY A 398 26.26 82.22 22.39
N GLU A 399 25.93 82.38 21.10
CA GLU A 399 26.69 83.09 20.06
C GLU A 399 28.00 82.44 19.59
N VAL A 400 27.83 81.30 18.92
CA VAL A 400 28.65 80.98 17.74
C VAL A 400 28.33 82.04 16.68
N LEU A 401 29.17 83.07 16.55
CA LEU A 401 29.13 83.94 15.38
C LEU A 401 29.34 83.05 14.14
N PRO A 402 28.39 83.01 13.19
CA PRO A 402 28.51 82.19 12.00
C PRO A 402 29.78 82.59 11.26
N VAL A 403 30.55 81.62 10.77
CA VAL A 403 31.79 81.78 10.00
C VAL A 403 31.64 82.75 8.80
N GLY A 404 30.39 83.07 8.43
CA GLY A 404 29.99 84.16 7.54
C GLY A 404 30.34 85.59 7.98
N THR A 405 30.50 85.90 9.27
CA THR A 405 30.88 87.27 9.72
C THR A 405 32.35 87.57 9.44
N PHE A 406 33.24 86.58 9.55
CA PHE A 406 34.65 86.74 9.19
C PHE A 406 34.82 86.91 7.67
N THR A 407 34.04 86.20 6.86
CA THR A 407 33.98 86.40 5.40
C THR A 407 33.34 87.72 5.01
N GLN A 408 32.31 88.17 5.74
CA GLN A 408 31.69 89.49 5.52
C GLN A 408 32.62 90.64 5.89
N ILE A 409 33.42 90.51 6.96
CA ILE A 409 34.43 91.51 7.33
C ILE A 409 35.53 91.58 6.28
N ILE A 410 36.04 90.43 5.79
CA ILE A 410 37.02 90.40 4.70
C ILE A 410 36.44 90.96 3.40
N ALA A 411 35.19 90.63 3.06
CA ALA A 411 34.52 91.14 1.86
C ALA A 411 34.25 92.65 1.94
N ALA A 412 33.91 93.19 3.12
CA ALA A 412 33.73 94.62 3.34
C ALA A 412 35.06 95.38 3.22
N VAL A 413 36.16 94.83 3.74
CA VAL A 413 37.51 95.40 3.57
C VAL A 413 37.97 95.37 2.12
N ALA A 414 37.76 94.24 1.43
CA ALA A 414 38.14 94.08 0.03
C ALA A 414 37.36 95.04 -0.89
N LYS A 415 36.08 95.29 -0.62
CA LYS A 415 35.26 96.25 -1.38
C LYS A 415 35.63 97.71 -1.12
N LEU A 416 36.22 98.01 0.04
CA LEU A 416 36.63 99.36 0.43
C LEU A 416 38.06 99.70 -0.04
N LEU A 417 38.92 98.68 -0.19
CA LEU A 417 40.25 98.78 -0.80
C LEU A 417 40.22 98.61 -2.34
N GLY A 418 39.15 98.06 -2.89
CA GLY A 418 38.95 97.81 -4.32
C GLY A 418 38.27 98.96 -5.07
N ARG A 419 38.79 100.18 -4.92
CA ARG A 419 38.54 101.30 -5.84
C ARG A 419 39.86 101.88 -6.33
#